data_AF-A0A5C8E9G5-F1
#
_entry.id   AF-A0A5C8E9G5-F1
#
_cell.length_a   1.000
_cell.length_b   1.000
_cell.length_c   1.000
_cell.angle_alpha   90.00
_cell.angle_beta   90.00
_cell.angle_gamma   90.00
#
_symmetry.space_group_name_H-M   'P 1'
#
loop_
_entity.id
_entity.type
_entity.pdbx_description
1 polymer ?
#
loop_
_entity_poly.entity_id
_entity_poly.type
_entity_poly.pdbx_seq_one_letter_code
_entity_poly.pdbx_strand_id
1 'polypeptide(L)' 'MSKLIKTLFVLFNICYFAFDYIIVTIIPNPILFGWLPLQLCILLFLPVPAAIIWGLYFNAFFNTQKNVDYSKK' A
#
# COMPACT_ATOMS: atom_id res chain seq x y z
N MET A 1 -9.26 -8.06 14.95
CA MET A 1 -8.84 -8.32 13.56
C MET A 1 -8.42 -9.77 13.39
N SER A 2 -8.90 -10.47 12.34
CA SER A 2 -8.60 -11.89 12.12
C SER A 2 -7.16 -12.11 11.62
N LYS A 3 -6.63 -13.32 11.84
CA LYS A 3 -5.29 -13.73 11.36
C LYS A 3 -5.19 -13.63 9.83
N LEU A 4 -6.28 -13.99 9.14
CA LEU A 4 -6.38 -13.93 7.68
C LEU A 4 -6.21 -12.50 7.13
N ILE A 5 -6.85 -11.48 7.73
CA ILE A 5 -6.73 -10.09 7.28
C ILE A 5 -5.29 -9.59 7.44
N LYS A 6 -4.62 -9.95 8.54
CA LYS A 6 -3.20 -9.62 8.76
C LYS A 6 -2.30 -10.28 7.71
N THR A 7 -2.52 -11.57 7.42
CA THR A 7 -1.76 -12.29 6.39
C THR A 7 -1.97 -11.69 5.00
N LEU A 8 -3.21 -11.36 4.62
CA LEU A 8 -3.51 -10.71 3.35
C LEU A 8 -2.84 -9.34 3.24
N PHE A 9 -2.82 -8.56 4.33
CA PHE A 9 -2.12 -7.28 4.35
C PHE A 9 -0.61 -7.43 4.15
N VAL A 10 0.01 -8.43 4.77
CA VAL A 10 1.44 -8.73 4.57
C VAL A 10 1.71 -9.14 3.13
N LEU A 11 0.92 -10.04 2.56
CA LEU A 11 1.04 -10.46 1.15
C LEU A 11 0.86 -9.27 0.20
N PHE A 12 -0.11 -8.40 0.46
CA PHE A 12 -0.30 -7.17 -0.31
C PHE A 12 0.95 -6.29 -0.30
N ASN A 13 1.56 -6.06 0.87
CA ASN A 13 2.77 -5.23 0.97
C ASN A 13 3.96 -5.86 0.26
N ILE A 14 4.15 -7.19 0.37
CA ILE A 14 5.21 -7.89 -0.37
C ILE A 14 5.05 -7.66 -1.88
N CYS A 15 3.84 -7.87 -2.41
CA CYS A 15 3.56 -7.64 -3.83
C CYS A 15 3.73 -6.18 -4.23
N TYR A 16 3.25 -5.25 -3.39
CA TYR A 16 3.36 -3.81 -3.62
C TYR A 16 4.84 -3.39 -3.74
N PHE A 17 5.68 -3.76 -2.77
CA PHE A 17 7.10 -3.41 -2.79
C PHE A 17 7.89 -4.13 -3.89
N ALA A 18 7.53 -5.37 -4.21
CA ALA A 18 8.12 -6.05 -5.37
C ALA A 18 7.79 -5.32 -6.68
N PHE A 19 6.56 -4.82 -6.82
CA PHE A 19 6.16 -4.07 -7.99
C PHE A 19 6.90 -2.73 -8.07
N ASP A 20 6.90 -1.98 -6.96
CA ASP A 20 7.48 -0.63 -6.85
C ASP A 20 9.01 -0.61 -7.05
N TYR A 21 9.74 -1.54 -6.42
CA TYR A 21 11.21 -1.54 -6.43
C TYR A 21 11.84 -2.40 -7.51
N ILE A 22 11.16 -3.45 -7.98
CA ILE A 22 11.74 -4.39 -8.94
C ILE A 22 11.06 -4.24 -10.29
N ILE A 23 9.74 -4.45 -10.35
CA ILE A 23 9.03 -4.53 -11.64
C ILE A 23 9.08 -3.20 -12.39
N VAL A 24 8.89 -2.07 -11.70
CA VAL A 24 8.97 -0.73 -12.33
C VAL A 24 10.31 -0.49 -13.04
N THR A 25 11.41 -1.07 -12.54
CA THR A 25 12.75 -0.86 -13.12
C THR A 25 12.98 -1.63 -14.41
N ILE A 26 12.24 -2.72 -14.64
CA ILE A 26 12.45 -3.63 -15.78
C ILE A 26 11.37 -3.53 -16.86
N ILE A 27 10.22 -2.93 -16.56
CA ILE A 27 9.14 -2.74 -17.53
C ILE A 27 9.56 -1.75 -18.63
N PRO A 28 9.16 -1.98 -19.89
CA PRO A 28 9.32 -1.00 -20.95
C PRO A 28 8.76 0.35 -20.53
N ASN A 29 9.43 1.44 -20.88
CA ASN A 29 9.04 2.79 -20.48
C ASN A 29 8.53 3.63 -21.67
N PRO A 30 7.35 3.29 -22.24
CA PRO A 30 6.76 4.12 -23.28
C PRO A 30 6.34 5.48 -22.71
N ILE A 31 6.35 6.48 -23.58
CA ILE A 31 5.82 7.80 -23.26
C ILE A 31 4.30 7.74 -23.38
N LEU A 32 3.61 7.90 -22.26
CA LEU A 32 2.16 8.09 -22.18
C LEU A 32 1.81 9.54 -22.49
N PHE A 33 0.73 9.76 -23.24
CA PHE A 33 0.17 11.08 -23.55
C PHE A 33 1.16 12.09 -24.18
N GLY A 34 2.30 11.62 -24.71
CA GLY A 34 3.33 12.46 -25.32
C GLY A 34 4.28 13.18 -24.35
N TRP A 35 4.10 13.04 -23.03
CA TRP A 35 4.95 13.74 -22.04
C TRP A 35 5.25 12.96 -20.76
N LEU A 36 4.52 11.88 -20.45
CA LEU A 36 4.61 11.17 -19.18
C LEU A 36 5.22 9.77 -19.34
N PRO A 37 6.43 9.50 -18.82
CA PRO A 37 6.97 8.14 -18.82
C PRO A 37 6.07 7.17 -18.02
N LEU A 38 5.85 5.96 -18.54
CA LEU A 38 5.06 4.93 -17.85
C LEU A 38 5.56 4.65 -16.43
N GLN A 39 6.88 4.57 -16.26
CA GLN A 39 7.48 4.32 -14.94
C GLN A 39 7.12 5.43 -13.94
N LEU A 40 7.17 6.70 -14.37
CA LEU A 40 6.80 7.85 -13.54
C LEU A 40 5.31 7.83 -13.21
N CYS A 41 4.46 7.51 -14.19
CA CYS A 41 3.02 7.34 -13.99
C CYS A 41 2.74 6.30 -12.89
N ILE A 42 3.38 5.12 -12.98
CA ILE A 42 3.23 4.06 -11.99
C ILE A 42 3.68 4.54 -10.61
N LEU A 43 4.89 5.13 -10.49
CA LEU A 43 5.39 5.62 -9.20
C LEU A 43 4.49 6.70 -8.56
N LEU A 44 3.84 7.53 -9.36
CA LEU A 44 2.92 8.57 -8.87
C LEU A 44 1.58 7.99 -8.40
N PHE A 45 1.03 7.03 -9.14
CA PHE A 45 -0.33 6.56 -8.90
C PHE A 45 -0.41 5.26 -8.09
N LEU A 46 0.63 4.44 -8.05
CA LEU A 46 0.70 3.21 -7.25
C LEU A 46 0.53 3.45 -5.73
N PRO A 47 1.02 4.56 -5.13
CA PRO A 47 0.76 4.88 -3.73
C PRO A 47 -0.70 5.17 -3.40
N VAL A 48 -1.52 5.59 -4.37
CA VAL A 48 -2.93 5.94 -4.14
C VAL A 48 -3.77 4.74 -3.64
N PRO A 49 -3.84 3.60 -4.35
CA PRO A 49 -4.55 2.43 -3.85
C PRO A 49 -3.91 1.86 -2.57
N ALA A 50 -2.58 1.96 -2.43
CA ALA A 50 -1.89 1.51 -1.22
C ALA A 50 -2.32 2.33 0.01
N ALA A 51 -2.41 3.66 -0.11
CA ALA A 51 -2.87 4.54 0.95
C ALA A 51 -4.30 4.22 1.40
N ILE A 52 -5.20 3.89 0.47
CA ILE A 52 -6.57 3.47 0.78
C ILE A 52 -6.55 2.16 1.60
N ILE A 53 -5.82 1.14 1.13
CA ILE A 53 -5.72 -0.17 1.79
C ILE A 53 -5.10 -0.03 3.18
N TRP A 54 -4.03 0.75 3.31
CA TRP A 54 -3.39 1.03 4.59
C TRP A 54 -4.33 1.78 5.52
N GLY A 55 -5.04 2.80 5.04
CA GLY A 55 -6.04 3.52 5.82
C GLY A 55 -7.13 2.60 6.37
N LEU A 56 -7.70 1.73 5.53
CA LEU A 56 -8.70 0.74 5.95
C LEU A 56 -8.13 -0.25 6.97
N TYR A 57 -6.94 -0.78 6.71
CA TYR A 57 -6.28 -1.73 7.60
C TYR A 57 -5.99 -1.12 8.97
N PHE A 58 -5.38 0.07 9.01
CA PHE A 58 -5.05 0.75 10.26
C PHE A 58 -6.29 1.21 11.01
N ASN A 59 -7.31 1.73 10.32
CA ASN A 59 -8.57 2.07 10.97
C ASN A 59 -9.20 0.84 11.65
N ALA A 60 -9.28 -0.30 10.96
CA ALA A 60 -9.77 -1.56 11.54
C ALA A 60 -8.87 -2.09 12.66
N PHE A 61 -7.56 -1.93 12.53
CA PHE A 61 -6.58 -2.29 13.55
C PHE A 61 -6.79 -1.49 14.83
N PHE A 62 -6.81 -0.15 14.75
CA PHE A 62 -7.00 0.74 15.90
C PHE A 62 -8.36 0.57 16.56
N ASN A 63 -9.43 0.34 15.79
CA ASN A 63 -10.75 0.02 16.35
C ASN A 63 -10.79 -1.30 17.14
N THR A 64 -9.83 -2.20 16.91
CA THR A 64 -9.67 -3.43 17.69
C THR A 64 -8.93 -3.17 19.02
N GLN A 65 -8.16 -2.07 19.15
CA GLN A 65 -7.29 -1.78 20.30
C GLN A 65 -8.02 -1.10 21.48
N LYS A 66 -9.31 -1.39 21.72
CA LYS A 66 -10.16 -0.75 22.76
C LYS A 66 -9.63 -0.80 24.21
N ASN A 67 -8.51 -1.49 24.46
CA ASN A 67 -7.92 -1.68 25.79
C ASN A 67 -6.72 -0.77 26.09
N VAL A 68 -6.35 0.16 25.21
CA VAL A 68 -5.35 1.19 25.57
C VAL A 68 -6.08 2.40 26.13
N ASP A 69 -6.56 2.24 27.37
CA ASP A 69 -7.13 3.33 28.15
C ASP A 69 -5.97 4.24 28.62
N TYR A 70 -5.68 5.28 27.86
CA TYR A 70 -4.71 6.32 28.25
C TYR A 70 -5.23 7.18 29.43
N SER A 71 -6.44 6.92 29.94
CA SER A 71 -7.06 7.61 31.10
C SER A 71 -6.48 7.19 32.46
N LYS A 72 -5.67 6.12 32.52
CA LYS A 72 -4.94 5.76 33.75
C LYS A 72 -3.50 6.23 33.70
N LYS A 73 -3.30 7.53 33.92
CA LYS A 73 -2.06 8.08 34.46
C LYS A 73 -2.38 9.06 35.58
#